data_AF-A0A7X2KZS5-F1
#
_entry.id   AF-A0A7X2KZS5-F1
#
_cell.length_a   1.000
_cell.length_b   1.000
_cell.length_c   1.000
_cell.angle_alpha   90.00
_cell.angle_beta   90.00
_cell.angle_gamma   90.00
#
_symmetry.space_group_name_H-M   'P 1'
#
loop_
_entity.id
_entity.type
_entity.pdbx_description
1 polymer ?
#
loop_
_entity_poly.entity_id
_entity_poly.type
_entity_poly.pdbx_seq_one_letter_code
_entity_poly.pdbx_strand_id
1 'polypeptide(L)' 'MKWEELKPWMSVRIVKDHTSGFGERRGKVEAIGTFEGISKRIAALVDIGEVLPVVLEPEGLNKDDLPA' A
#
# COMPACT_ATOMS: atom_id res chain seq x y z
N MET A 1 -2.82 8.33 2.49
CA MET A 1 -2.19 9.27 1.55
C MET A 1 -3.13 9.57 0.38
N LYS A 2 -2.83 10.58 -0.44
CA LYS A 2 -3.50 10.77 -1.74
C LYS A 2 -2.80 9.98 -2.84
N TRP A 3 -3.50 9.65 -3.92
CA TRP A 3 -2.94 8.80 -4.98
C TRP A 3 -1.80 9.47 -5.74
N GLU A 4 -1.80 10.80 -5.86
CA GLU A 4 -0.76 11.59 -6.54
C GLU A 4 0.59 11.56 -5.81
N GLU A 5 0.58 11.21 -4.53
CA GLU A 5 1.77 11.16 -3.68
C GLU A 5 2.48 9.79 -3.77
N LEU A 6 1.76 8.75 -4.21
CA LEU A 6 2.30 7.41 -4.34
C LEU A 6 3.31 7.36 -5.49
N LYS A 7 4.44 6.71 -5.24
CA LYS A 7 5.47 6.44 -6.24
C LYS A 7 5.96 4.99 -6.12
N PRO A 8 6.31 4.32 -7.22
CA PRO A 8 7.03 3.06 -7.14
C PRO A 8 8.28 3.20 -6.29
N TRP A 9 8.62 2.16 -5.55
CA TRP A 9 9.73 2.05 -4.62
C TRP A 9 9.64 2.93 -3.36
N MET A 10 8.52 3.63 -3.15
CA MET A 10 8.28 4.38 -1.92
C MET A 10 8.09 3.42 -0.73
N SER A 11 8.75 3.71 0.39
CA SER A 11 8.49 3.04 1.68
C SER A 11 7.21 3.60 2.30
N VAL A 12 6.34 2.69 2.73
CA VAL A 12 5.02 2.99 3.26
C VAL A 12 4.74 2.16 4.50
N ARG A 13 3.80 2.63 5.31
CA ARG A 13 3.25 1.94 6.47
C ARG A 13 1.74 1.85 6.32
N ILE A 14 1.19 0.67 6.56
CA ILE A 14 -0.26 0.44 6.54
C ILE A 14 -0.87 1.09 7.78
N VAL A 15 -2.00 1.79 7.61
CA VAL A 15 -2.75 2.41 8.70
C VAL A 15 -3.11 1.36 9.78
N LYS A 16 -2.95 1.72 11.06
CA LYS A 16 -3.13 0.83 12.22
C LYS A 16 -4.38 -0.06 12.18
N ASP A 17 -5.53 0.54 11.90
CA ASP A 17 -6.83 -0.14 11.95
C ASP A 17 -7.36 -0.45 10.53
N HIS A 18 -6.46 -0.68 9.57
CA HIS A 18 -6.84 -0.97 8.18
C HIS A 18 -7.53 -2.34 8.05
N THR A 19 -8.60 -2.39 7.26
CA THR A 19 -9.46 -3.58 7.07
C THR A 19 -8.76 -4.77 6.43
N SER A 20 -7.58 -4.57 5.83
CA SER A 20 -6.74 -5.64 5.30
C SER A 20 -6.22 -6.64 6.36
N GLY A 21 -6.22 -6.25 7.64
CA GLY A 21 -5.63 -7.04 8.73
C GLY A 21 -4.10 -6.90 8.90
N PHE A 22 -3.45 -6.09 8.05
CA PHE A 22 -2.00 -5.86 8.05
C PHE A 22 -1.58 -4.51 8.65
N GLY A 23 -2.39 -3.93 9.53
CA GLY A 23 -2.12 -2.62 10.14
C GLY A 23 -0.73 -2.52 10.80
N GLU A 24 -0.15 -1.32 10.76
CA GLU A 24 1.21 -0.98 11.23
C GLU A 24 2.37 -1.66 10.50
N ARG A 25 2.11 -2.59 9.58
CA ARG A 25 3.19 -3.20 8.80
C ARG A 25 3.83 -2.21 7.84
N ARG A 26 5.13 -2.35 7.68
CA ARG A 26 5.90 -1.63 6.67
C ARG A 26 5.90 -2.40 5.36
N GLY A 27 6.07 -1.67 4.28
CA GLY A 27 6.26 -2.24 2.97
C GLY A 27 6.74 -1.23 1.96
N LYS A 28 6.92 -1.72 0.74
CA LYS A 28 7.40 -0.94 -0.39
C LYS A 28 6.39 -1.01 -1.52
N VAL A 29 6.08 0.13 -2.11
CA VAL A 29 5.20 0.19 -3.28
C VAL A 29 5.93 -0.41 -4.47
N GLU A 30 5.41 -1.48 -5.05
CA GLU A 30 5.96 -2.13 -6.24
C GLU A 30 5.34 -1.56 -7.52
N ALA A 31 4.03 -1.31 -7.50
CA ALA A 31 3.30 -0.77 -8.63
C ALA A 31 2.11 0.09 -8.17
N ILE A 32 1.67 1.01 -9.02
CA ILE A 32 0.49 1.85 -8.82
C ILE A 32 -0.35 1.78 -10.09
N GLY A 33 -1.65 1.64 -9.92
CA GLY A 33 -2.54 1.56 -11.06
C GLY A 33 -3.97 1.30 -10.64
N THR A 34 -4.80 1.04 -11.65
CA THR A 34 -6.17 0.60 -11.44
C THR A 34 -6.16 -0.91 -11.29
N PHE A 35 -6.54 -1.39 -10.11
CA PHE A 35 -6.67 -2.82 -9.84
C PHE A 35 -8.15 -3.22 -9.88
N GLU A 36 -8.42 -4.41 -10.42
CA GLU A 36 -9.75 -4.99 -10.50
C GLU A 36 -9.85 -6.15 -9.50
N GLY A 37 -10.78 -6.04 -8.55
CA GLY A 37 -11.10 -7.06 -7.54
C GLY A 37 -12.57 -6.94 -7.14
N ILE A 38 -12.87 -6.82 -5.83
CA ILE A 38 -14.23 -6.52 -5.35
C ILE A 38 -14.73 -5.16 -5.88
N SER A 39 -13.81 -4.22 -6.11
CA SER A 39 -14.08 -2.94 -6.76
C SER A 39 -12.94 -2.57 -7.71
N LYS A 40 -13.24 -1.69 -8.68
CA LYS A 40 -12.25 -1.10 -9.60
C LYS A 40 -11.82 0.26 -9.04
N ARG A 41 -10.58 0.35 -8.56
CA ARG A 41 -10.05 1.58 -7.94
C ARG A 41 -8.54 1.74 -8.17
N ILE A 42 -8.08 2.99 -8.07
CA ILE A 42 -6.65 3.29 -8.02
C ILE A 42 -6.11 2.76 -6.69
N ALA A 43 -5.03 1.99 -6.73
CA ALA A 43 -4.40 1.40 -5.55
C ALA A 43 -2.89 1.22 -5.79
N ALA A 44 -2.19 0.83 -4.73
CA ALA A 44 -0.80 0.40 -4.77
C ALA A 44 -0.71 -1.12 -4.53
N LEU A 45 0.15 -1.79 -5.29
CA LEU A 45 0.65 -3.11 -4.94
C LEU A 45 1.82 -2.91 -3.98
N VAL A 46 1.70 -3.42 -2.76
CA VAL A 46 2.68 -3.21 -1.69
C VAL A 46 3.28 -4.55 -1.28
N ASP A 47 4.60 -4.66 -1.39
CA ASP A 47 5.34 -5.77 -0.81
C ASP A 47 5.58 -5.48 0.68
N ILE A 48 5.05 -6.35 1.54
CA ILE A 48 5.15 -6.28 3.01
C ILE A 48 5.94 -7.47 3.59
N GLY A 49 6.68 -8.21 2.75
CA GLY A 49 7.42 -9.41 3.16
C GLY A 49 6.53 -10.64 3.41
N GLU A 50 5.28 -10.61 2.96
CA GLU A 50 4.36 -11.76 2.97
C GLU A 50 4.49 -12.58 1.68
N VAL A 51 3.88 -13.77 1.65
CA VAL A 51 3.93 -14.68 0.49
C VAL A 51 3.43 -14.00 -0.79
N LEU A 52 2.43 -13.13 -0.66
CA LEU A 52 1.89 -12.34 -1.77
C LEU A 52 1.85 -10.86 -1.38
N PRO A 53 2.16 -9.95 -2.33
CA PRO A 53 1.97 -8.53 -2.12
C PRO A 53 0.49 -8.19 -1.96
N VAL A 54 0.21 -7.08 -1.26
CA VAL A 54 -1.15 -6.67 -0.92
C VAL A 54 -1.53 -5.45 -1.75
N VAL A 55 -2.73 -5.47 -2.33
CA VAL A 55 -3.30 -4.30 -3.02
C VAL A 55 -4.01 -3.42 -2.01
N LEU A 56 -3.55 -2.19 -1.84
CA LEU A 56 -4.06 -1.25 -0.85
C LEU A 56 -4.42 0.09 -1.50
N GLU A 57 -5.56 0.62 -1.09
CA GLU A 57 -5.97 1.97 -1.41
C GLU A 57 -4.99 3.02 -0.86
N PRO A 58 -4.83 4.17 -1.53
CA PRO A 58 -3.95 5.25 -1.06
C PRO A 58 -4.27 5.68 0.37
N GLU A 59 -5.54 5.73 0.75
CA GLU A 59 -6.01 6.14 2.08
C GLU A 59 -5.58 5.16 3.18
N GLY A 60 -5.34 3.90 2.83
CA GLY A 60 -4.83 2.86 3.73
C GLY A 60 -3.33 2.91 4.00
N LEU A 61 -2.61 3.85 3.37
CA LEU A 61 -1.17 3.99 3.44
C LEU A 61 -0.75 5.32 4.06
N ASN A 62 0.32 5.26 4.86
CA ASN A 62 1.10 6.39 5.34
C ASN A 62 2.50 6.32 4.74
N LYS A 63 3.12 7.48 4.52
CA LYS A 63 4.54 7.53 4.14
C LYS A 63 5.38 7.02 5.30
N ASP A 64 6.35 6.15 5.01
CA ASP A 64 7.37 5.76 5.98
C ASP A 64 8.72 6.28 5.48
N ASP A 65 9.39 7.09 6.29
CA ASP A 65 10.70 7.65 5.93
C ASP A 65 11.85 6.68 6.25
N LEU A 66 11.54 5.56 6.89
CA LEU A 66 12.47 4.46 7.11
C LEU A 66 12.39 3.48 5.92
N PRO A 67 13.53 2.92 5.49
CA PRO A 67 13.52 1.89 4.47
C PRO A 67 12.63 0.72 4.92
N ALA A 68 11.80 0.24 3.99
CA ALA A 68 10.92 -0.90 4.15
C ALA A 68 11.70 -2.20 4.45
#